data_AF-A0A183HXR7-F1
#
_entry.id   AF-A0A183HXR7-F1
#
_cell.length_a   1.000
_cell.length_b   1.000
_cell.length_c   1.000
_cell.angle_alpha   90.00
_cell.angle_beta   90.00
_cell.angle_gamma   90.00
#
_symmetry.space_group_name_H-M   'P 1'
#
loop_
_entity.id
_entity.type
_entity.pdbx_description
1 polymer ?
#
loop_
_entity_poly.entity_id
_entity_poly.type
_entity_poly.pdbx_seq_one_letter_code
_entity_poly.pdbx_strand_id
1 'polypeptide(L)'
;MWDLAPHFHAALIFAEHRYYGASKPYGKQSETDVSRLGYLNEIQALADFAELISFVKTDQNELGFCPPGTEIPVIVFGGSYGGMLAAWFRMKYPHIVDGY
;
A
#
# COMPACT_ATOMS: atom_id res chain seq x y z
N MET A 1 -4.75 14.89 -2.51
CA MET A 1 -4.37 13.83 -3.47
C MET A 1 -4.91 14.14 -4.85
N TRP A 2 -6.24 14.22 -5.04
CA TRP A 2 -6.86 14.51 -6.35
C TRP A 2 -6.45 15.84 -6.98
N ASP A 3 -6.22 16.88 -6.17
CA ASP A 3 -5.76 18.17 -6.71
C ASP A 3 -4.28 18.13 -7.13
N LEU A 4 -3.43 17.41 -6.38
CA LEU A 4 -1.99 17.38 -6.61
C LEU A 4 -1.58 16.39 -7.71
N ALA A 5 -2.26 15.26 -7.84
CA ALA A 5 -1.88 14.21 -8.78
C ALA A 5 -1.78 14.70 -10.24
N PRO A 6 -2.73 15.53 -10.76
CA PRO A 6 -2.60 16.12 -12.09
C PRO A 6 -1.36 17.01 -12.26
N HIS A 7 -0.96 17.76 -11.22
CA HIS A 7 0.23 18.63 -11.29
C HIS A 7 1.54 17.83 -11.38
N PHE A 8 1.58 16.65 -10.78
CA PHE A 8 2.76 15.76 -10.81
C PHE A 8 2.67 14.66 -11.87
N HIS A 9 1.59 14.62 -12.65
CA HIS A 9 1.29 13.52 -13.56
C HIS A 9 1.35 12.15 -12.86
N ALA A 10 0.88 12.08 -11.62
CA ALA A 10 1.02 10.92 -10.75
C ALA A 10 -0.19 9.98 -10.87
N ALA A 11 0.07 8.68 -10.80
CA ALA A 11 -0.96 7.68 -10.54
C ALA A 11 -1.43 7.76 -9.08
N LEU A 12 -2.73 7.53 -8.85
CA LEU A 12 -3.30 7.43 -7.51
C LEU A 12 -3.71 5.99 -7.23
N ILE A 13 -3.19 5.44 -6.13
CA ILE A 13 -3.46 4.07 -5.69
C ILE A 13 -3.93 4.13 -4.24
N PHE A 14 -5.11 3.56 -3.99
CA PHE A 14 -5.67 3.41 -2.65
C PHE A 14 -5.62 1.95 -2.25
N ALA A 15 -4.66 1.60 -1.38
CA ALA A 15 -4.52 0.25 -0.88
C ALA A 15 -5.42 0.04 0.35
N GLU A 16 -6.34 -0.92 0.27
CA GLU A 16 -7.19 -1.27 1.41
C GLU A 16 -6.41 -2.13 2.42
N HIS A 17 -6.41 -1.72 3.68
CA HIS A 17 -5.71 -2.41 4.75
C HIS A 17 -6.28 -3.81 4.97
N ARG A 18 -5.41 -4.82 5.19
CA ARG A 18 -5.85 -6.17 5.55
C ARG A 18 -6.82 -6.17 6.73
N TYR A 19 -7.80 -7.05 6.70
CA TYR A 19 -8.93 -7.14 7.60
C TYR A 19 -9.92 -5.95 7.56
N TYR A 20 -9.83 -5.01 6.62
CA TYR A 20 -10.85 -3.98 6.42
C TYR A 20 -11.54 -4.16 5.07
N GLY A 21 -12.78 -3.68 4.96
CA GLY A 21 -13.57 -3.75 3.74
C GLY A 21 -13.65 -5.15 3.12
N ALA A 22 -13.22 -5.26 1.88
CA ALA A 22 -13.15 -6.50 1.12
C ALA A 22 -11.82 -7.26 1.31
N SER A 23 -10.75 -6.58 1.74
CA SER A 23 -9.42 -7.13 2.00
C SER A 23 -9.39 -8.01 3.26
N LYS A 24 -10.00 -9.19 3.18
CA LYS A 24 -10.17 -10.13 4.30
C LYS A 24 -9.40 -11.44 4.04
N PRO A 25 -8.29 -11.74 4.76
CA PRO A 25 -7.46 -12.92 4.49
C PRO A 25 -8.20 -14.26 4.55
N TYR A 26 -9.27 -14.35 5.35
CA TYR A 26 -10.16 -15.51 5.46
C TYR A 26 -11.58 -15.20 4.99
N GLY A 27 -11.77 -14.18 4.14
CA GLY A 27 -13.08 -13.71 3.73
C GLY A 27 -13.97 -13.33 4.94
N LYS A 28 -15.25 -13.72 4.91
CA LYS A 28 -16.23 -13.46 5.99
C LYS A 28 -15.83 -14.05 7.34
N GLN A 29 -14.88 -14.96 7.35
CA GLN A 29 -14.40 -15.68 8.53
C GLN A 29 -13.22 -15.01 9.23
N SER A 30 -12.74 -13.87 8.72
CA SER A 30 -11.51 -13.21 9.22
C SER A 30 -11.62 -12.68 10.65
N GLU A 31 -12.84 -12.39 11.11
CA GLU A 31 -13.10 -11.76 12.42
C GLU A 31 -13.91 -12.68 13.34
N THR A 32 -14.12 -13.94 12.96
CA THR A 32 -14.98 -14.85 13.71
C THR A 32 -14.27 -15.49 14.91
N ASP A 33 -12.94 -15.48 14.94
CA ASP A 33 -12.12 -16.07 16.00
C ASP A 33 -10.79 -15.31 16.12
N VAL A 34 -10.32 -15.13 17.36
CA VAL A 34 -9.01 -14.55 17.71
C VAL A 34 -7.86 -15.31 17.03
N SER A 35 -7.99 -16.63 16.84
CA SER A 35 -6.99 -17.43 16.12
C SER A 35 -6.74 -16.96 14.69
N ARG A 36 -7.73 -16.29 14.07
CA ARG A 36 -7.67 -15.75 12.71
C ARG A 36 -7.28 -14.27 12.66
N LEU A 37 -7.16 -13.61 13.80
CA LEU A 37 -6.73 -12.22 13.91
C LEU A 37 -5.21 -12.07 14.08
N GLY A 38 -4.46 -13.17 14.16
CA GLY A 38 -3.00 -13.12 14.35
C GLY A 38 -2.25 -12.36 13.26
N TYR A 39 -2.81 -12.26 12.05
CA TYR A 39 -2.22 -11.50 10.94
C TYR A 39 -2.75 -10.06 10.82
N LEU A 40 -3.65 -9.62 11.71
CA LEU A 40 -4.11 -8.23 11.81
C LEU A 40 -3.11 -7.42 12.63
N ASN A 41 -2.02 -6.98 11.99
CA ASN A 41 -1.06 -6.07 12.58
C ASN A 41 -0.41 -5.17 11.51
N GLU A 42 0.23 -4.10 11.98
CA GLU A 42 0.83 -3.06 11.15
C GLU A 42 2.05 -3.55 10.36
N ILE A 43 2.89 -4.43 10.94
CA ILE A 43 4.07 -4.97 10.24
C ILE A 43 3.63 -5.70 8.97
N GLN A 44 2.59 -6.51 9.12
CA GLN A 44 1.96 -7.26 8.07
C GLN A 44 1.26 -6.37 7.03
N ALA A 45 0.55 -5.32 7.47
CA ALA A 45 -0.05 -4.36 6.54
C ALA A 45 1.00 -3.57 5.73
N LEU A 46 2.12 -3.18 6.35
CA LEU A 46 3.22 -2.54 5.64
C LEU A 46 3.87 -3.48 4.61
N ALA A 47 3.96 -4.78 4.92
CA ALA A 47 4.43 -5.78 3.97
C ALA A 47 3.48 -5.91 2.77
N ASP A 48 2.15 -5.89 2.97
CA ASP A 48 1.18 -5.89 1.86
C ASP A 48 1.39 -4.69 0.94
N PHE A 49 1.58 -3.50 1.50
CA PHE A 49 1.78 -2.29 0.71
C PHE A 49 3.11 -2.34 -0.07
N ALA A 50 4.17 -2.90 0.52
CA ALA A 50 5.45 -3.11 -0.14
C ALA A 50 5.34 -4.05 -1.35
N GLU A 51 4.63 -5.16 -1.17
CA GLU A 51 4.38 -6.13 -2.23
C GLU A 51 3.49 -5.53 -3.33
N LEU A 52 2.42 -4.80 -2.96
CA LEU A 52 1.54 -4.13 -3.90
C LEU A 52 2.29 -3.11 -4.77
N ILE A 53 3.13 -2.25 -4.19
CA ILE A 53 3.91 -1.28 -4.97
C ILE A 53 4.86 -2.01 -5.93
N SER A 54 5.50 -3.08 -5.46
CA SER A 54 6.41 -3.88 -6.30
C SER A 54 5.67 -4.54 -7.45
N PHE A 55 4.45 -5.06 -7.21
CA PHE A 55 3.58 -5.62 -8.22
C PHE A 55 3.15 -4.55 -9.24
N VAL A 56 2.64 -3.40 -8.78
CA VAL A 56 2.21 -2.28 -9.63
C VAL A 56 3.35 -1.76 -10.52
N LYS A 57 4.59 -1.73 -10.01
CA LYS A 57 5.77 -1.32 -10.78
C LYS A 57 6.21 -2.35 -11.82
N THR A 58 5.94 -3.64 -11.61
CA THR A 58 6.43 -4.73 -12.49
C THR A 58 5.36 -5.26 -13.44
N ASP A 59 4.08 -5.19 -13.08
CA ASP A 59 2.99 -5.68 -13.92
C ASP A 59 2.69 -4.70 -15.07
N GLN A 60 3.40 -4.93 -16.17
CA GLN A 60 3.30 -4.12 -17.38
C GLN A 60 2.06 -4.40 -18.22
N ASN A 61 1.28 -5.45 -17.89
CA ASN A 61 0.21 -5.93 -18.75
C ASN A 61 -1.19 -5.53 -18.27
N GLU A 62 -1.42 -5.41 -16.96
CA GLU A 62 -2.75 -5.04 -16.43
C GLU A 62 -2.80 -3.60 -15.88
N LEU A 63 -1.75 -3.15 -15.19
CA LEU A 63 -1.74 -1.87 -14.46
C LEU A 63 -0.71 -0.87 -15.02
N GLY A 64 0.43 -1.35 -15.54
CA GLY A 64 1.22 -0.65 -16.55
C GLY A 64 1.72 0.75 -16.20
N PHE A 65 2.11 1.00 -14.93
CA PHE A 65 2.51 2.35 -14.51
C PHE A 65 4.00 2.68 -14.72
N CYS A 66 4.88 1.69 -14.89
CA CYS A 66 6.32 1.90 -14.95
C CYS A 66 6.96 1.18 -16.15
N PRO A 67 7.53 1.90 -17.13
CA PRO A 67 8.35 1.28 -18.18
C PRO A 67 9.55 0.50 -17.61
N PRO A 68 10.06 -0.53 -18.30
CA PRO A 68 11.25 -1.26 -17.83
C PRO A 68 12.43 -0.30 -17.71
N GLY A 69 13.15 -0.36 -16.59
CA GLY A 69 14.36 0.46 -16.38
C GLY A 69 14.09 1.90 -15.95
N THR A 70 12.86 2.27 -15.60
CA THR A 70 12.55 3.58 -14.99
C THR A 70 12.33 3.47 -13.49
N GLU A 71 13.01 4.32 -12.72
CA GLU A 71 12.72 4.53 -11.30
C GLU A 71 11.60 5.57 -11.16
N ILE A 72 10.41 5.15 -10.71
CA ILE A 72 9.29 6.06 -10.44
C ILE A 72 9.21 6.32 -8.92
N PRO A 73 9.27 7.59 -8.49
CA PRO A 73 9.13 7.94 -7.08
C PRO A 73 7.77 7.54 -6.52
N VAL A 74 7.75 7.08 -5.26
CA VAL A 74 6.52 6.71 -4.55
C VAL A 74 6.36 7.58 -3.30
N ILE A 75 5.25 8.32 -3.25
CA ILE A 75 4.86 9.13 -2.09
C ILE A 75 3.61 8.52 -1.46
N VAL A 76 3.65 8.27 -0.15
CA VAL A 76 2.58 7.60 0.58
C VAL A 76 1.78 8.60 1.39
N PHE A 77 0.46 8.62 1.21
CA PHE A 77 -0.42 9.50 1.96
C PHE A 77 -1.23 8.72 2.99
N GLY A 78 -1.49 9.34 4.14
CA GLY A 78 -2.37 8.76 5.14
C GLY A 78 -2.83 9.78 6.19
N GLY A 79 -4.03 9.60 6.72
CA GLY A 79 -4.58 10.38 7.83
C GLY A 79 -4.91 9.49 9.03
N SER A 80 -4.83 10.04 10.25
CA SER A 80 -5.03 9.27 11.49
C SER A 80 -4.10 8.05 11.56
N TYR A 81 -4.60 6.85 11.87
CA TYR A 81 -3.82 5.62 11.82
C TYR A 81 -3.16 5.38 10.44
N GLY A 82 -3.82 5.77 9.34
CA GLY A 82 -3.21 5.74 8.02
C GLY A 82 -1.98 6.64 7.91
N GLY A 83 -1.94 7.76 8.63
CA GLY A 83 -0.76 8.64 8.70
C GLY A 83 0.39 8.01 9.49
N MET A 84 0.08 7.28 10.57
CA MET A 84 1.07 6.48 11.29
C MET A 84 1.66 5.41 10.37
N LEU A 85 0.81 4.70 9.61
CA LEU A 85 1.26 3.74 8.61
C LEU A 85 2.14 4.39 7.55
N ALA A 86 1.78 5.56 7.00
CA ALA A 86 2.58 6.26 6.01
C ALA A 86 3.99 6.62 6.55
N ALA A 87 4.05 7.17 7.77
CA ALA A 87 5.32 7.49 8.43
C ALA A 87 6.18 6.23 8.67
N TRP A 88 5.58 5.17 9.25
CA TRP A 88 6.28 3.92 9.48
C TRP A 88 6.70 3.23 8.19
N PHE A 89 5.92 3.36 7.12
CA PHE A 89 6.24 2.77 5.84
C PHE A 89 7.51 3.39 5.26
N ARG A 90 7.62 4.74 5.29
CA ARG A 90 8.86 5.43 4.91
C ARG A 90 10.04 5.02 5.79
N MET A 91 9.84 4.87 7.09
CA MET A 91 10.92 4.48 8.02
C MET A 91 11.41 3.04 7.80
N LYS A 92 10.50 2.10 7.50
CA LYS A 92 10.81 0.66 7.40
C LYS A 92 11.17 0.22 5.98
N TYR A 93 10.62 0.86 4.96
CA TYR A 93 10.84 0.54 3.55
C TYR A 93 11.34 1.77 2.76
N PRO A 94 12.45 2.41 3.17
CA PRO A 94 12.95 3.62 2.51
C PRO A 94 13.46 3.37 1.08
N HIS A 95 13.62 2.12 0.69
CA HIS A 95 14.00 1.68 -0.65
C HIS A 95 12.79 1.49 -1.60
N ILE A 96 11.57 1.55 -1.06
CA ILE A 96 10.31 1.44 -1.84
C ILE A 96 9.59 2.78 -1.89
N VAL A 97 9.59 3.53 -0.77
CA VAL A 97 8.85 4.78 -0.58
C VAL A 97 9.81 5.94 -0.42
N ASP A 98 9.69 6.97 -1.24
CA ASP A 98 10.56 8.15 -1.25
C ASP A 98 10.13 9.24 -0.25
N GLY A 99 8.84 9.28 0.11
CA GLY A 99 8.29 10.26 1.06
C GLY A 99 6.87 9.94 1.55
N TYR A 100 6.40 10.71 2.54
CA TYR A 100 5.05 10.63 3.09
C TYR A 100 4.52 12.01 3.53
#